data_AF-A0A0D2HUY1-F1
#
_entry.id   AF-A0A0D2HUY1-F1
#
_cell.length_a   1.000
_cell.length_b   1.000
_cell.length_c   1.000
_cell.angle_alpha   90.00
_cell.angle_beta   90.00
_cell.angle_gamma   90.00
#
_symmetry.space_group_name_H-M   'P 1'
#
loop_
_entity.id
_entity.type
_entity.pdbx_description
1 polymer ?
#
loop_
_entity_poly.entity_id
_entity_poly.type
_entity_poly.pdbx_seq_one_letter_code
_entity_poly.pdbx_strand_id
1 'polypeptide(L)'
;MVSASRNPLRLSILQPKIQTNTVLLLVDTYHQHPKVKIFGTCFGHQIINQSLFAHTGGLYVTKNPRGWELGVHEITINPKFASCFPRQLKSSAAAAARASSSPRIQLQLSHQDTVIVTQSTQLPSECVEVGSSALCGMQGMYVPNRVLTLQAHPEFDRAVNGACISEIVGTSWPLEETREYLRMADRDDDAALMEEVVMEFLLQAPTP
;
A
#
# COMPACT_ATOMS: atom_id res chain seq x y z
N MET A 1 -30.97 -0.80 -26.35
CA MET A 1 -30.40 -2.08 -25.89
C MET A 1 -29.05 -1.79 -25.26
N VAL A 2 -28.97 -1.83 -23.93
CA VAL A 2 -27.74 -1.61 -23.18
C VAL A 2 -26.96 -2.94 -23.18
N SER A 3 -25.83 -2.99 -23.89
CA SER A 3 -24.88 -4.10 -23.76
C SER A 3 -23.76 -3.65 -22.83
N ALA A 4 -23.92 -3.97 -21.55
CA ALA A 4 -22.86 -3.86 -20.56
C ALA A 4 -21.81 -4.96 -20.83
N SER A 5 -20.68 -4.60 -21.44
CA SER A 5 -19.52 -5.49 -21.47
C SER A 5 -18.92 -5.53 -20.06
N ARG A 6 -19.19 -6.63 -19.35
CA ARG A 6 -18.48 -6.96 -18.11
C ARG A 6 -17.00 -7.14 -18.45
N ASN A 7 -16.18 -6.21 -17.98
CA ASN A 7 -14.73 -6.30 -18.10
C ASN A 7 -14.21 -7.14 -16.92
N PRO A 8 -13.69 -8.36 -17.12
CA PRO A 8 -13.06 -9.10 -16.04
C PRO A 8 -11.67 -8.50 -15.79
N LEU A 9 -11.56 -7.63 -14.79
CA LEU A 9 -10.30 -7.08 -14.31
C LEU A 9 -9.40 -8.23 -13.82
N ARG A 10 -8.46 -8.66 -14.66
CA ARG A 10 -7.39 -9.59 -14.29
C ARG A 10 -6.32 -8.80 -13.53
N LEU A 11 -6.15 -9.08 -12.24
CA LEU A 11 -4.82 -8.91 -11.62
C LEU A 11 -3.90 -9.89 -12.36
N SER A 12 -2.95 -9.39 -13.14
CA SER A 12 -2.18 -10.18 -14.12
C SER A 12 -1.14 -11.12 -13.50
N ILE A 13 -1.03 -11.17 -12.17
CA ILE A 13 0.15 -11.73 -11.48
C ILE A 13 -0.11 -13.08 -10.80
N LEU A 14 -1.36 -13.45 -10.47
CA LEU A 14 -1.67 -14.76 -9.84
C LEU A 14 -2.59 -15.62 -10.69
N GLN A 15 -2.52 -16.94 -10.50
CA GLN A 15 -3.45 -17.87 -11.11
C GLN A 15 -4.90 -17.49 -10.74
N PRO A 16 -5.86 -17.49 -11.69
CA PRO A 16 -7.22 -17.03 -11.45
C PRO A 16 -7.91 -17.68 -10.23
N LYS A 17 -7.64 -18.97 -10.00
CA LYS A 17 -8.21 -19.72 -8.86
C LYS A 17 -7.70 -19.25 -7.50
N ILE A 18 -6.41 -18.87 -7.41
CA ILE A 18 -5.80 -18.35 -6.17
C ILE A 18 -6.43 -17.00 -5.84
N GLN A 19 -6.63 -16.16 -6.85
CA GLN A 19 -7.29 -14.86 -6.67
C GLN A 19 -8.74 -15.00 -6.20
N THR A 20 -9.51 -15.91 -6.80
CA THR A 20 -10.92 -16.08 -6.43
C THR A 20 -11.10 -16.51 -4.97
N ASN A 21 -10.31 -17.47 -4.49
CA ASN A 21 -10.43 -17.94 -3.10
C ASN A 21 -10.01 -16.86 -2.08
N THR A 22 -8.92 -16.13 -2.37
CA THR A 22 -8.46 -15.05 -1.49
C THR A 22 -9.46 -13.90 -1.44
N VAL A 23 -10.05 -13.50 -2.58
CA VAL A 23 -11.10 -12.47 -2.61
C VAL A 23 -12.29 -12.88 -1.75
N LEU A 24 -12.78 -14.11 -1.90
CA LEU A 24 -13.90 -14.62 -1.11
C LEU A 24 -13.58 -14.62 0.39
N LEU A 25 -12.40 -15.10 0.78
CA LEU A 25 -11.94 -15.10 2.18
C LEU A 25 -11.90 -13.68 2.76
N LEU A 26 -11.36 -12.71 2.01
CA LEU A 26 -11.25 -11.32 2.45
C LEU A 26 -12.63 -10.67 2.63
N VAL A 27 -13.53 -10.84 1.67
CA VAL A 27 -14.89 -10.33 1.73
C VAL A 27 -15.66 -10.97 2.89
N ASP A 28 -15.59 -12.29 3.03
CA ASP A 28 -16.24 -13.01 4.12
C ASP A 28 -15.71 -12.58 5.49
N THR A 29 -14.38 -12.52 5.66
CA THR A 29 -13.75 -12.03 6.89
C THR A 29 -14.14 -10.60 7.22
N TYR A 30 -14.19 -9.73 6.21
CA TYR A 30 -14.56 -8.33 6.41
C TYR A 30 -15.99 -8.19 6.93
N HIS A 31 -16.95 -8.93 6.37
CA HIS A 31 -18.38 -8.81 6.70
C HIS A 31 -18.85 -9.69 7.87
N GLN A 32 -18.35 -10.92 7.99
CA GLN A 32 -18.82 -11.89 8.99
C GLN A 32 -17.99 -11.88 10.27
N HIS A 33 -16.77 -11.35 10.22
CA HIS A 33 -15.85 -11.35 11.35
C HIS A 33 -15.37 -9.91 11.68
N PRO A 34 -16.27 -9.01 12.15
CA PRO A 34 -15.96 -7.59 12.34
C PRO A 34 -14.84 -7.30 13.34
N LYS A 35 -14.53 -8.26 14.22
CA LYS A 35 -13.42 -8.17 15.19
C LYS A 35 -12.04 -8.55 14.62
N VAL A 36 -11.98 -9.18 13.44
CA VAL A 36 -10.72 -9.70 12.85
C VAL A 36 -10.09 -8.65 11.96
N LYS A 37 -9.10 -7.90 12.46
CA LYS A 37 -8.40 -6.86 11.68
C LYS A 37 -7.67 -7.44 10.47
N ILE A 38 -7.68 -6.68 9.38
CA ILE A 38 -7.04 -7.07 8.12
C ILE A 38 -5.86 -6.13 7.87
N PHE A 39 -4.66 -6.70 7.75
CA PHE A 39 -3.45 -5.98 7.33
C PHE A 39 -2.91 -6.57 6.03
N GLY A 40 -2.40 -5.73 5.13
CA GLY A 40 -1.74 -6.23 3.92
C GLY A 40 -0.73 -5.26 3.32
N THR A 41 0.40 -5.81 2.90
CA THR A 41 1.53 -5.12 2.27
C THR A 41 1.61 -5.46 0.77
N CYS A 42 2.01 -4.50 -0.07
CA CYS A 42 2.24 -4.62 -1.50
C CYS A 42 1.10 -5.30 -2.28
N PHE A 43 1.24 -6.55 -2.70
CA PHE A 43 0.15 -7.29 -3.34
C PHE A 43 -1.07 -7.41 -2.42
N GLY A 44 -0.84 -7.58 -1.11
CA GLY A 44 -1.89 -7.57 -0.08
C GLY A 44 -2.70 -6.27 -0.11
N HIS A 45 -2.02 -5.12 -0.24
CA HIS A 45 -2.69 -3.84 -0.40
C HIS A 45 -3.61 -3.80 -1.63
N GLN A 46 -3.13 -4.30 -2.76
CA GLN A 46 -3.88 -4.32 -4.01
C GLN A 46 -5.10 -5.24 -3.92
N ILE A 47 -4.91 -6.49 -3.49
CA ILE A 47 -6.02 -7.47 -3.45
C ILE A 47 -7.06 -7.12 -2.39
N ILE A 48 -6.65 -6.56 -1.23
CA ILE A 48 -7.61 -6.11 -0.21
C ILE A 48 -8.46 -4.96 -0.75
N ASN A 49 -7.85 -3.91 -1.31
CA ASN A 49 -8.61 -2.79 -1.86
C ASN A 49 -9.51 -3.24 -3.02
N GLN A 50 -9.00 -4.07 -3.93
CA GLN A 50 -9.78 -4.64 -5.02
C GLN A 50 -10.97 -5.46 -4.51
N SER A 51 -10.77 -6.30 -3.50
CA SER A 51 -11.82 -7.18 -2.96
C SER A 51 -12.91 -6.39 -2.25
N LEU A 52 -12.51 -5.45 -1.40
CA LEU A 52 -13.42 -4.77 -0.48
C LEU A 52 -14.09 -3.56 -1.11
N PHE A 53 -13.47 -2.88 -2.08
CA PHE A 53 -13.95 -1.56 -2.51
C PHE A 53 -14.14 -1.41 -4.02
N ALA A 54 -13.64 -2.32 -4.87
CA ALA A 54 -13.83 -2.17 -6.32
C ALA A 54 -15.31 -2.18 -6.76
N HIS A 55 -16.18 -2.84 -5.98
CA HIS A 55 -17.62 -2.89 -6.25
C HIS A 55 -18.31 -1.52 -6.16
N THR A 56 -17.69 -0.53 -5.51
CA THR A 56 -18.23 0.83 -5.43
C THR A 56 -18.03 1.63 -6.72
N GLY A 57 -17.14 1.18 -7.59
CA GLY A 57 -16.68 1.93 -8.78
C GLY A 57 -15.67 3.04 -8.46
N GLY A 58 -15.38 3.29 -7.18
CA GLY A 58 -14.52 4.39 -6.74
C GLY A 58 -13.02 4.13 -6.79
N LEU A 59 -12.61 2.89 -7.02
CA LEU A 59 -11.20 2.52 -7.22
C LEU A 59 -11.01 1.28 -8.10
N TYR A 60 -9.79 1.10 -8.60
CA TYR A 60 -9.34 -0.12 -9.29
C TYR A 60 -7.83 -0.32 -9.15
N VAL A 61 -7.35 -1.55 -9.36
CA VAL A 61 -5.91 -1.87 -9.44
C VAL A 61 -5.47 -1.92 -10.91
N THR A 62 -4.30 -1.36 -11.20
CA THR A 62 -3.65 -1.45 -12.51
C THR A 62 -2.13 -1.42 -12.39
N LYS A 63 -1.44 -1.91 -13.42
CA LYS A 63 -0.02 -1.65 -13.63
C LYS A 63 0.21 -0.14 -13.74
N ASN A 64 1.18 0.39 -12.99
CA ASN A 64 1.49 1.82 -12.99
C ASN A 64 2.23 2.20 -14.28
N PRO A 65 1.67 3.09 -15.12
CA PRO A 65 2.33 3.53 -16.34
C PRO A 65 3.58 4.39 -16.06
N ARG A 66 3.75 4.89 -14.83
CA ARG A 66 4.91 5.69 -14.41
C ARG A 66 6.13 4.85 -14.04
N GLY A 67 6.02 3.52 -14.11
CA GLY A 67 7.15 2.61 -13.87
C GLY A 67 7.13 1.98 -12.48
N TRP A 68 8.31 1.54 -12.05
CA TRP A 68 8.51 0.78 -10.83
C TRP A 68 8.98 1.65 -9.67
N GLU A 69 8.50 1.33 -8.47
CA GLU A 69 9.09 1.79 -7.22
C GLU A 69 9.77 0.59 -6.54
N LEU A 70 11.10 0.54 -6.69
CA LEU A 70 11.98 -0.44 -6.06
C LEU A 70 13.00 0.28 -5.17
N GLY A 71 13.31 -0.30 -4.00
CA GLY A 71 14.22 0.30 -3.01
C GLY A 71 13.53 1.31 -2.10
N VAL A 72 14.31 2.18 -1.43
CA VAL A 72 13.76 3.19 -0.52
C VAL A 72 13.24 4.41 -1.27
N HIS A 73 11.98 4.77 -1.02
CA HIS A 73 11.32 5.96 -1.56
C HIS A 73 10.65 6.80 -0.49
N GLU A 74 10.52 8.10 -0.78
CA GLU A 74 9.85 9.05 0.09
C GLU A 74 8.32 8.98 -0.11
N ILE A 75 7.60 8.84 0.99
CA ILE A 75 6.15 8.88 1.05
C ILE A 75 5.73 10.12 1.83
N THR A 76 4.91 10.95 1.19
CA THR A 76 4.22 12.06 1.86
C THR A 76 2.97 11.52 2.53
N ILE A 77 2.93 11.60 3.85
CA ILE A 77 1.84 11.06 4.66
C ILE A 77 0.63 11.99 4.62
N ASN A 78 -0.55 11.40 4.42
CA ASN A 78 -1.81 12.12 4.45
C ASN A 78 -2.05 12.68 5.88
N PRO A 79 -2.33 13.99 6.04
CA PRO A 79 -2.58 14.57 7.36
C PRO A 79 -3.72 13.91 8.14
N LYS A 80 -4.75 13.38 7.46
CA LYS A 80 -5.83 12.63 8.11
C LYS A 80 -5.29 11.33 8.72
N PHE A 81 -4.50 10.57 7.96
CA PHE A 81 -3.85 9.35 8.46
C PHE A 81 -2.87 9.64 9.59
N ALA A 82 -2.03 10.68 9.46
CA ALA A 82 -1.13 11.12 10.52
C ALA A 82 -1.87 11.50 11.82
N SER A 83 -3.11 11.99 11.71
CA SER A 83 -3.93 12.30 12.88
C SER A 83 -4.46 11.06 13.59
N CYS A 84 -4.56 9.92 12.90
CA CYS A 84 -4.93 8.62 13.48
C CYS A 84 -3.80 7.97 14.29
N PHE A 85 -2.54 8.28 13.99
CA PHE A 85 -1.35 7.72 14.67
C PHE A 85 -0.39 8.84 15.12
N PRO A 86 -0.83 9.72 16.04
CA PRO A 86 -0.11 10.96 16.33
C PRO A 86 1.24 10.74 17.03
N ARG A 87 1.40 9.65 17.80
CA ARG A 87 2.65 9.36 18.54
C ARG A 87 3.82 9.14 17.58
N GLN A 88 3.57 8.45 16.49
CA GLN A 88 4.56 8.09 15.47
C GLN A 88 4.66 9.19 14.41
N LEU A 89 3.53 9.70 13.92
CA LEU A 89 3.50 10.50 12.69
C LEU A 89 3.46 12.03 12.91
N LYS A 90 3.12 12.54 14.10
CA LYS A 90 3.21 13.99 14.38
C LYS A 90 4.56 14.42 14.98
N SER A 91 5.32 13.47 15.54
CA SER A 91 6.57 13.75 16.25
C SER A 91 7.83 13.30 15.49
N SER A 92 7.71 12.80 14.27
CA SER A 92 8.89 12.33 13.54
C SER A 92 9.83 13.51 13.24
N ALA A 93 11.13 13.34 13.52
CA ALA A 93 12.14 14.35 13.22
C ALA A 93 12.16 14.74 11.72
N ALA A 94 11.73 13.83 10.85
CA ALA A 94 11.52 14.07 9.43
C ALA A 94 10.38 15.08 9.12
N ALA A 95 9.33 15.15 9.96
CA ALA A 95 8.28 16.16 9.86
C ALA A 95 8.73 17.54 10.37
N ALA A 96 9.67 17.60 11.33
CA ALA A 96 10.16 18.85 11.91
C ALA A 96 11.19 19.59 11.02
N ALA A 97 11.92 18.87 10.16
CA ALA A 97 13.01 19.44 9.36
C ALA A 97 12.55 20.17 8.07
N ARG A 98 11.28 20.02 7.65
CA ARG A 98 10.75 20.62 6.42
C ARG A 98 9.51 21.43 6.75
N ALA A 99 9.43 22.67 6.27
CA ALA A 99 8.31 23.60 6.45
C ALA A 99 7.00 23.17 5.74
N SER A 100 6.75 21.86 5.62
CA SER A 100 5.55 21.26 5.05
C SER A 100 4.66 20.73 6.16
N SER A 101 3.35 20.94 6.04
CA SER A 101 2.35 20.49 7.01
C SER A 101 2.14 18.97 7.03
N SER A 102 2.73 18.22 6.07
CA SER A 102 2.56 16.77 5.93
C SER A 102 3.87 16.04 6.26
N PRO A 103 3.87 15.10 7.22
CA PRO A 103 5.03 14.28 7.53
C PRO A 103 5.52 13.53 6.28
N ARG A 104 6.83 13.34 6.17
CA ARG A 104 7.43 12.51 5.12
C ARG A 104 8.25 11.41 5.77
N ILE A 105 8.17 10.21 5.21
CA ILE A 105 8.92 9.04 5.67
C ILE A 105 9.54 8.33 4.47
N GLN A 106 10.64 7.63 4.70
CA GLN A 106 11.33 6.79 3.73
C GLN A 106 10.97 5.33 3.99
N LEU A 107 10.50 4.58 3.01
CA LEU A 107 10.21 3.15 3.17
C LEU A 107 10.65 2.33 1.97
N GLN A 108 10.96 1.05 2.20
CA GLN A 108 11.23 0.08 1.15
C GLN A 108 9.95 -0.15 0.32
N LEU A 109 10.04 0.05 -0.99
CA LEU A 109 9.02 -0.30 -1.97
C LEU A 109 9.54 -1.40 -2.88
N SER A 110 8.62 -2.24 -3.35
CA SER A 110 8.88 -3.28 -4.35
C SER A 110 7.62 -3.56 -5.16
N HIS A 111 7.19 -2.61 -6.00
CA HIS A 111 5.97 -2.77 -6.80
C HIS A 111 5.97 -2.02 -8.13
N GLN A 112 5.13 -2.50 -9.04
CA GLN A 112 4.72 -1.77 -10.24
C GLN A 112 3.22 -1.54 -10.29
N ASP A 113 2.41 -2.44 -9.75
CA ASP A 113 0.97 -2.26 -9.71
C ASP A 113 0.59 -1.23 -8.64
N THR A 114 -0.48 -0.48 -8.88
CA THR A 114 -0.98 0.59 -8.01
C THR A 114 -2.50 0.50 -7.91
N VAL A 115 -3.03 0.90 -6.76
CA VAL A 115 -4.46 1.22 -6.64
C VAL A 115 -4.68 2.65 -7.11
N ILE A 116 -5.71 2.88 -7.92
CA ILE A 116 -6.13 4.19 -8.39
C ILE A 116 -7.51 4.49 -7.82
N VAL A 117 -7.61 5.55 -7.02
CA VAL A 117 -8.89 6.11 -6.57
C VAL A 117 -9.41 7.04 -7.65
N THR A 118 -10.54 6.69 -8.24
CA THR A 118 -11.19 7.48 -9.30
C THR A 118 -12.23 8.44 -8.74
N GLN A 119 -12.96 8.01 -7.70
CA GLN A 119 -14.03 8.78 -7.08
C GLN A 119 -14.04 8.50 -5.57
N SER A 120 -13.40 9.36 -4.80
CA SER A 120 -13.37 9.24 -3.34
C SER A 120 -14.76 9.31 -2.71
N THR A 121 -15.72 9.99 -3.35
CA THR A 121 -17.13 10.05 -2.91
C THR A 121 -17.88 8.73 -3.05
N GLN A 122 -17.37 7.77 -3.84
CA GLN A 122 -17.92 6.42 -3.95
C GLN A 122 -17.29 5.45 -2.94
N LEU A 123 -16.20 5.83 -2.27
CA LEU A 123 -15.62 5.02 -1.19
C LEU A 123 -16.38 5.29 0.12
N PRO A 124 -16.41 4.31 1.05
CA PRO A 124 -16.89 4.56 2.41
C PRO A 124 -16.19 5.77 3.03
N SER A 125 -16.94 6.62 3.74
CA SER A 125 -16.43 7.91 4.22
C SER A 125 -15.34 7.78 5.30
N GLU A 126 -15.26 6.61 5.93
CA GLU A 126 -14.23 6.21 6.88
C GLU A 126 -12.90 5.82 6.22
N CYS A 127 -12.86 5.63 4.89
CA CYS A 127 -11.64 5.31 4.18
C CYS A 127 -10.67 6.50 4.18
N VAL A 128 -9.45 6.27 4.66
CA VAL A 128 -8.39 7.26 4.72
C VAL A 128 -7.17 6.73 3.98
N GLU A 129 -6.76 7.41 2.92
CA GLU A 129 -5.52 7.10 2.23
C GLU A 129 -4.32 7.38 3.14
N VAL A 130 -3.34 6.48 3.16
CA VAL A 130 -2.13 6.59 4.01
C VAL A 130 -1.24 7.74 3.57
N GLY A 131 -1.07 7.92 2.26
CA GLY A 131 -0.17 8.89 1.67
C GLY A 131 0.08 8.62 0.20
N SER A 132 1.03 9.34 -0.37
CA SER A 132 1.42 9.22 -1.77
C SER A 132 2.93 9.41 -1.95
N SER A 133 3.45 8.93 -3.07
CA SER A 133 4.83 9.14 -3.50
C SER A 133 4.85 9.89 -4.84
N ALA A 134 6.06 10.15 -5.35
CA ALA A 134 6.23 10.72 -6.68
C ALA A 134 5.58 9.86 -7.79
N LEU A 135 5.60 8.52 -7.67
CA LEU A 135 5.14 7.60 -8.72
C LEU A 135 3.84 6.87 -8.40
N CYS A 136 3.36 6.85 -7.15
CA CYS A 136 2.10 6.21 -6.76
C CYS A 136 1.19 7.17 -5.98
N GLY A 137 -0.07 7.28 -6.43
CA GLY A 137 -1.04 8.20 -5.84
C GLY A 137 -1.61 7.74 -4.50
N MET A 138 -1.59 6.43 -4.22
CA MET A 138 -2.12 5.85 -2.99
C MET A 138 -1.17 4.78 -2.46
N GLN A 139 -0.36 5.15 -1.48
CA GLN A 139 0.62 4.27 -0.82
C GLN A 139 0.00 3.36 0.25
N GLY A 140 -1.31 3.44 0.46
CA GLY A 140 -2.01 2.65 1.46
C GLY A 140 -3.44 3.13 1.70
N MET A 141 -4.23 2.29 2.35
CA MET A 141 -5.61 2.58 2.78
C MET A 141 -5.78 2.18 4.23
N TYR A 142 -6.40 3.06 5.01
CA TYR A 142 -6.79 2.83 6.39
C TYR A 142 -8.30 2.95 6.54
N VAL A 143 -8.91 1.92 7.14
CA VAL A 143 -10.29 1.93 7.64
C VAL A 143 -10.19 1.74 9.15
N PRO A 144 -10.61 2.74 9.95
CA PRO A 144 -10.45 2.74 11.40
C PRO A 144 -10.81 1.42 12.07
N ASN A 145 -9.89 0.88 12.88
CA ASN A 145 -10.03 -0.37 13.63
C ASN A 145 -10.34 -1.64 12.79
N ARG A 146 -10.30 -1.56 11.45
CA ARG A 146 -10.76 -2.65 10.57
C ARG A 146 -9.71 -3.09 9.55
N VAL A 147 -9.17 -2.15 8.78
CA VAL A 147 -8.25 -2.44 7.66
C VAL A 147 -7.09 -1.47 7.67
N LEU A 148 -5.88 -1.99 7.52
CA LEU A 148 -4.71 -1.19 7.18
C LEU A 148 -3.99 -1.86 6.02
N THR A 149 -3.69 -1.11 4.98
CA THR A 149 -2.91 -1.60 3.86
C THR A 149 -1.80 -0.63 3.52
N LEU A 150 -0.64 -1.18 3.14
CA LEU A 150 0.55 -0.42 2.75
C LEU A 150 1.06 -0.95 1.42
N GLN A 151 1.46 -0.06 0.53
CA GLN A 151 2.17 -0.46 -0.69
C GLN A 151 3.66 -0.71 -0.40
N ALA A 152 4.19 -0.05 0.65
CA ALA A 152 5.51 -0.25 1.24
C ALA A 152 5.64 -1.56 2.03
N HIS A 153 6.89 -2.00 2.16
CA HIS A 153 7.33 -3.17 2.90
C HIS A 153 8.13 -2.75 4.15
N PRO A 154 7.47 -2.32 5.25
CA PRO A 154 8.17 -2.07 6.51
C PRO A 154 8.85 -3.33 7.06
N GLU A 155 8.45 -4.53 6.60
CA GLU A 155 9.07 -5.79 6.98
C GLU A 155 10.32 -6.16 6.17
N PHE A 156 10.69 -5.38 5.15
CA PHE A 156 11.88 -5.62 4.35
C PHE A 156 13.08 -4.91 4.96
N ASP A 157 14.20 -5.64 5.03
CA ASP A 157 15.52 -5.03 5.15
C ASP A 157 16.18 -4.85 3.77
N ARG A 158 17.36 -4.25 3.78
CA ARG A 158 18.19 -3.99 2.59
C ARG A 158 18.49 -5.26 1.80
N ALA A 159 18.74 -6.37 2.49
CA ALA A 159 19.11 -7.64 1.87
C ALA A 159 17.91 -8.30 1.18
N VAL A 160 16.74 -8.31 1.84
CA VAL A 160 15.50 -8.85 1.30
C VAL A 160 15.08 -8.05 0.06
N ASN A 161 15.02 -6.72 0.14
CA ASN A 161 14.62 -5.92 -1.02
C ASN A 161 15.65 -6.04 -2.15
N GLY A 162 16.95 -6.04 -1.85
CA GLY A 162 18.01 -6.25 -2.84
C GLY A 162 17.89 -7.58 -3.59
N ALA A 163 17.52 -8.66 -2.88
CA ALA A 163 17.25 -9.96 -3.49
C ALA A 163 16.00 -9.91 -4.38
N CYS A 164 14.89 -9.33 -3.91
CA CYS A 164 13.68 -9.15 -4.70
C CYS A 164 13.95 -8.36 -5.98
N ILE A 165 14.69 -7.25 -5.89
CA ILE A 165 15.08 -6.43 -7.04
C ILE A 165 15.83 -7.28 -8.06
N SER A 166 16.83 -8.04 -7.61
CA SER A 166 17.66 -8.89 -8.48
C SER A 166 16.81 -9.92 -9.25
N GLU A 167 15.77 -10.48 -8.61
CA GLU A 167 14.82 -11.40 -9.26
C GLU A 167 13.86 -10.67 -10.22
N ILE A 168 13.35 -9.49 -9.84
CA ILE A 168 12.39 -8.70 -10.63
C ILE A 168 13.02 -8.19 -11.93
N VAL A 169 14.21 -7.59 -11.83
CA VAL A 169 14.92 -7.06 -13.00
C VAL A 169 15.55 -8.18 -13.84
N GLY A 170 15.99 -9.27 -13.19
CA GLY A 170 16.64 -10.39 -13.84
C GLY A 170 17.81 -9.96 -14.75
N THR A 171 18.05 -10.70 -15.83
CA THR A 171 19.10 -10.38 -16.81
C THR A 171 18.62 -9.47 -17.95
N SER A 172 17.35 -9.09 -17.97
CA SER A 172 16.71 -8.39 -19.10
C SER A 172 16.75 -6.87 -18.99
N TRP A 173 17.03 -6.34 -17.80
CA TRP A 173 17.13 -4.89 -17.57
C TRP A 173 18.56 -4.37 -17.76
N PRO A 174 18.74 -3.08 -18.09
CA PRO A 174 20.05 -2.45 -18.10
C PRO A 174 20.75 -2.59 -16.74
N LEU A 175 22.04 -2.96 -16.77
CA LEU A 175 22.86 -3.14 -15.56
C LEU A 175 22.95 -1.86 -14.71
N GLU A 176 22.96 -0.69 -15.35
CA GLU A 176 23.03 0.59 -14.64
C GLU A 176 21.74 0.88 -13.86
N GLU A 177 20.58 0.64 -14.47
CA GLU A 177 19.27 0.78 -13.83
C GLU A 177 19.12 -0.20 -12.66
N THR A 178 19.55 -1.44 -12.84
CA THR A 178 19.59 -2.45 -11.77
C THR A 178 20.45 -1.98 -10.60
N ARG A 179 21.66 -1.47 -10.89
CA ARG A 179 22.57 -0.94 -9.85
C ARG A 179 21.97 0.24 -9.11
N GLU A 180 21.21 1.10 -9.78
CA GLU A 180 20.57 2.22 -9.12
C GLU A 180 19.50 1.75 -8.14
N TYR A 181 18.64 0.81 -8.53
CA TYR A 181 17.66 0.25 -7.59
C TYR A 181 18.30 -0.47 -6.41
N LEU A 182 19.39 -1.20 -6.62
CA LEU A 182 20.14 -1.80 -5.52
C LEU A 182 20.74 -0.75 -4.58
N ARG A 183 21.24 0.38 -5.11
CA ARG A 183 21.68 1.53 -4.28
C ARG A 183 20.53 2.17 -3.53
N MET A 184 19.34 2.25 -4.13
CA MET A 184 18.15 2.76 -3.46
C MET A 184 17.70 1.85 -2.33
N ALA A 185 17.76 0.53 -2.49
CA ALA A 185 17.44 -0.43 -1.44
C ALA A 185 18.41 -0.36 -0.24
N ASP A 186 19.65 0.07 -0.48
CA ASP A 186 20.70 0.25 0.53
C ASP A 186 20.69 1.65 1.20
N ARG A 187 19.58 2.39 1.15
CA ARG A 187 19.42 3.63 1.93
C ARG A 187 18.83 3.32 3.31
N ASP A 188 19.01 4.26 4.23
CA ASP A 188 18.27 4.22 5.49
C ASP A 188 16.79 4.50 5.23
N ASP A 189 15.94 3.84 6.01
CA ASP A 189 14.49 3.98 5.97
C ASP A 189 13.90 4.18 7.37
N ASP A 190 12.61 4.46 7.41
CA ASP A 190 11.81 4.67 8.62
C ASP A 190 10.94 3.43 8.92
N ALA A 191 11.41 2.22 8.58
CA ALA A 191 10.65 0.97 8.75
C ALA A 191 10.13 0.80 10.17
N ALA A 192 11.00 0.96 11.18
CA ALA A 192 10.64 0.83 12.60
C ALA A 192 9.47 1.74 13.02
N LEU A 193 9.42 2.96 12.49
CA LEU A 193 8.32 3.90 12.77
C LEU A 193 7.00 3.39 12.18
N MET A 194 7.03 2.84 10.95
CA MET A 194 5.83 2.27 10.34
C MET A 194 5.43 0.94 10.98
N GLU A 195 6.38 0.13 11.45
CA GLU A 195 6.11 -1.07 12.26
C GLU A 195 5.37 -0.72 13.55
N GLU A 196 5.75 0.36 14.25
CA GLU A 196 5.01 0.85 15.42
C GLU A 196 3.57 1.25 15.08
N VAL A 197 3.33 1.84 13.91
CA VAL A 197 1.98 2.15 13.42
C VAL A 197 1.18 0.87 13.18
N VAL A 198 1.79 -0.14 12.53
CA VAL A 198 1.14 -1.44 12.28
C VAL A 198 0.82 -2.13 13.61
N MET A 199 1.74 -2.13 14.57
CA MET A 199 1.52 -2.72 15.89
C MET A 199 0.44 -1.99 16.66
N GLU A 200 0.42 -0.65 16.65
CA GLU A 200 -0.67 0.12 17.23
C GLU A 200 -2.01 -0.24 16.58
N PHE A 201 -2.08 -0.29 15.25
CA PHE A 201 -3.28 -0.72 14.53
C PHE A 201 -3.74 -2.09 14.99
N LEU A 202 -2.87 -3.08 15.10
CA LEU A 202 -3.22 -4.43 15.53
C LEU A 202 -3.71 -4.47 16.98
N LEU A 203 -3.14 -3.65 17.86
CA LEU A 203 -3.46 -3.60 19.29
C LEU A 203 -4.63 -2.67 19.67
N GLN A 204 -5.10 -1.81 18.77
CA GLN A 204 -6.27 -0.94 19.02
C GLN A 204 -7.47 -1.76 19.56
N ALA A 205 -8.13 -1.27 20.61
CA ALA A 205 -9.34 -1.93 21.09
C ALA A 205 -10.45 -1.90 20.01
N PRO A 206 -11.33 -2.91 19.94
CA PRO A 206 -12.53 -2.80 19.12
C PRO A 206 -13.32 -1.57 19.55
N THR A 207 -13.86 -0.81 18.58
CA THR A 207 -14.83 0.24 18.90
C THR A 207 -16.04 -0.42 19.58
N PRO A 208 -16.55 0.14 20.70
CA PRO A 208 -17.75 -0.38 21.38
C PRO A 208 -18.97 -0.50 20.47
#